data_AF-A0A660RIR9-F1
#
_entry.id   AF-A0A660RIR9-F1
#
_cell.length_a   1.000
_cell.length_b   1.000
_cell.length_c   1.000
_cell.angle_alpha   90.00
_cell.angle_beta   90.00
_cell.angle_gamma   90.00
#
_symmetry.space_group_name_H-M   'P 1'
#
loop_
_entity.id
_entity.type
_entity.pdbx_description
1 polymer ?
#
loop_
_entity_poly.entity_id
_entity_poly.type
_entity_poly.pdbx_seq_one_letter_code
_entity_poly.pdbx_strand_id
1 'polypeptide(L)'
;MKYSVFFKLNILMLLVYFSVVIAFTLAFQADLIILSEVVNNLQRGVKTEVPKFGLLFNWFCDPGGKMLREIEEISVEKLTPDEILKLQKILGKINRNYIISSFGMYTLGVLIFFIVFLIIYRKTKKSIDKIRLAFEKLMNHEYGYTVTIEKDFEEFKEMMEAFNKASKAIENLNDMLLECLKEKNS
;
A
#
# COMPACT_ATOMS: atom_id res chain seq x y z
N MET A 1 3.53 20.55 -2.46
CA MET A 1 4.32 19.50 -1.78
C MET A 1 4.95 18.66 -2.86
N LYS A 2 6.29 18.64 -2.92
CA LYS A 2 7.04 17.94 -3.97
C LYS A 2 6.66 16.45 -4.02
N TYR A 3 6.38 15.91 -5.21
CA TYR A 3 6.30 14.48 -5.50
C TYR A 3 7.44 13.68 -4.90
N SER A 4 8.67 14.20 -4.94
CA SER A 4 9.81 13.51 -4.33
C SER A 4 9.62 13.29 -2.83
N VAL A 5 9.01 14.26 -2.13
CA VAL A 5 8.69 14.17 -0.69
C VAL A 5 7.49 13.27 -0.48
N PHE A 6 6.43 13.40 -1.29
CA PHE A 6 5.26 12.54 -1.24
C PHE A 6 5.61 11.06 -1.47
N PHE A 7 6.42 10.77 -2.48
CA PHE A 7 6.84 9.42 -2.83
C PHE A 7 7.71 8.81 -1.72
N LYS A 8 8.67 9.55 -1.17
CA LYS A 8 9.47 9.12 -0.02
C LYS A 8 8.60 8.82 1.20
N LEU A 9 7.62 9.69 1.50
CA LEU A 9 6.68 9.47 2.61
C LEU A 9 5.83 8.22 2.39
N ASN A 10 5.29 7.99 1.19
CA ASN A 10 4.49 6.81 0.90
C ASN A 10 5.31 5.52 0.95
N ILE A 11 6.55 5.52 0.44
CA ILE A 11 7.46 4.37 0.59
C ILE A 11 7.79 4.13 2.06
N LEU A 12 8.10 5.17 2.82
CA LEU A 12 8.39 5.04 4.24
C LEU A 12 7.18 4.45 4.99
N MET A 13 5.97 4.97 4.73
CA MET A 13 4.72 4.43 5.29
C MET A 13 4.50 2.97 4.91
N LEU A 14 4.83 2.58 3.67
CA LEU A 14 4.74 1.20 3.22
C LEU A 14 5.73 0.28 3.93
N LEU A 15 6.97 0.73 4.12
CA LEU A 15 8.00 -0.01 4.85
C LEU A 15 7.58 -0.20 6.30
N VAL A 16 7.13 0.88 6.96
CA VAL A 16 6.59 0.82 8.33
C VAL A 16 5.41 -0.14 8.40
N TYR A 17 4.49 -0.07 7.44
CA TYR A 17 3.35 -0.98 7.34
C TYR A 17 3.80 -2.45 7.27
N PHE A 18 4.68 -2.80 6.34
CA PHE A 18 5.14 -4.18 6.21
C PHE A 18 5.96 -4.65 7.42
N SER A 19 6.77 -3.79 8.02
CA SER A 19 7.46 -4.11 9.28
C SER A 19 6.47 -4.44 10.41
N VAL A 20 5.39 -3.67 10.51
CA VAL A 20 4.31 -3.91 11.48
C VAL A 20 3.57 -5.21 11.18
N VAL A 21 3.21 -5.47 9.92
CA VAL A 21 2.57 -6.74 9.53
C VAL A 21 3.47 -7.93 9.84
N ILE A 22 4.76 -7.87 9.50
CA ILE A 22 5.72 -8.94 9.80
C ILE A 22 5.83 -9.16 11.31
N ALA A 23 5.94 -8.10 12.11
CA ALA A 23 5.99 -8.20 13.56
C ALA A 23 4.72 -8.88 14.12
N PHE A 24 3.54 -8.54 13.60
CA PHE A 24 2.29 -9.20 14.00
C PHE A 24 2.23 -10.67 13.59
N THR A 25 2.65 -11.00 12.36
CA THR A 25 2.71 -12.39 11.90
C THR A 25 3.65 -13.23 12.77
N LEU A 26 4.83 -12.71 13.12
CA LEU A 26 5.76 -13.38 14.01
C LEU A 26 5.20 -13.57 15.44
N ALA A 27 4.53 -12.55 15.97
CA ALA A 27 3.88 -12.64 17.29
C ALA A 27 2.79 -13.73 17.31
N PHE A 28 1.93 -13.77 16.30
CA PHE A 28 0.91 -14.82 16.18
C PHE A 28 1.50 -16.20 15.97
N GLN A 29 2.60 -16.32 15.22
CA GLN A 29 3.27 -17.60 15.04
C GLN A 29 3.85 -18.10 16.37
N ALA A 30 4.41 -17.22 17.19
CA ALA A 30 4.86 -17.56 18.55
C ALA A 30 3.68 -18.02 19.43
N ASP A 31 2.57 -17.30 19.41
CA ASP A 31 1.34 -17.66 20.14
C ASP A 31 0.81 -19.04 19.71
N LEU A 32 0.80 -19.32 18.40
CA LEU A 32 0.37 -20.61 17.86
C LEU A 32 1.29 -21.77 18.27
N ILE A 33 2.60 -21.54 18.32
CA ILE A 33 3.57 -22.55 18.78
C ILE A 33 3.30 -22.88 20.25
N ILE A 34 3.14 -21.87 21.09
CA ILE A 34 2.82 -22.04 22.51
C ILE A 34 1.50 -22.78 22.67
N LEU A 35 0.46 -22.40 21.91
CA LEU A 35 -0.84 -23.07 21.97
C LEU A 35 -0.76 -24.53 21.54
N SER A 36 -0.02 -24.82 20.47
CA SER A 36 0.22 -26.19 20.00
C SER A 36 0.91 -27.04 21.07
N GLU A 37 1.88 -26.47 21.78
CA GLU A 37 2.58 -27.14 22.88
C GLU A 37 1.65 -27.42 24.07
N VAL A 38 0.79 -26.47 24.44
CA VAL A 38 -0.25 -26.67 25.46
C VAL A 38 -1.19 -27.82 25.07
N VAL A 39 -1.67 -27.84 23.83
CA VAL A 39 -2.55 -28.91 23.32
C VAL A 39 -1.84 -30.27 23.35
N ASN A 40 -0.55 -30.31 22.97
CA ASN A 40 0.25 -31.54 23.02
C ASN A 40 0.47 -32.04 24.45
N ASN A 41 0.71 -31.14 25.41
CA ASN A 41 0.87 -31.51 26.82
C ASN A 41 -0.44 -32.01 27.43
N LEU A 42 -1.58 -31.38 27.10
CA LEU A 42 -2.90 -31.87 27.47
C LEU A 42 -3.14 -33.28 26.91
N GLN A 43 -2.85 -33.53 25.64
CA GLN A 43 -2.95 -34.88 25.04
C GLN A 43 -2.10 -35.95 25.74
N ARG A 44 -0.97 -35.55 26.34
CA ARG A 44 -0.10 -36.43 27.13
C ARG A 44 -0.56 -36.62 28.58
N GLY A 45 -1.69 -36.02 28.97
CA GLY A 45 -2.19 -36.05 30.35
C GLY A 45 -1.42 -35.14 31.31
N VAL A 46 -0.64 -34.19 30.79
CA VAL A 46 0.10 -33.22 31.60
C VAL A 46 -0.80 -32.02 31.88
N LYS A 47 -0.95 -31.71 33.17
CA LYS A 47 -1.67 -30.49 33.60
C LYS A 47 -0.90 -29.27 33.12
N THR A 48 -1.52 -28.52 32.22
CA THR A 48 -0.92 -27.35 31.59
C THR A 48 -1.90 -26.19 31.70
N GLU A 49 -1.44 -25.03 32.14
CA GLU A 49 -2.26 -23.82 32.16
C GLU A 49 -2.33 -23.23 30.75
N VAL A 50 -3.53 -22.79 30.34
CA VAL A 50 -3.71 -22.09 29.07
C VAL A 50 -3.15 -20.67 29.22
N PRO A 51 -2.19 -20.26 28.38
CA PRO A 51 -1.57 -18.95 28.49
C PRO A 51 -2.55 -17.84 28.07
N LYS A 52 -2.40 -16.68 28.70
CA LYS A 52 -3.16 -15.48 28.35
C LYS A 52 -2.64 -14.89 27.04
N PHE A 53 -3.35 -15.15 25.95
CA PHE A 53 -3.02 -14.58 24.65
C PHE A 53 -3.39 -13.09 24.55
N GLY A 54 -2.63 -12.36 23.73
CA GLY A 54 -2.82 -10.93 23.54
C GLY A 54 -4.14 -10.56 22.83
N LEU A 55 -4.53 -9.28 22.94
CA LEU A 55 -5.74 -8.71 22.33
C LEU A 55 -5.88 -9.04 20.83
N LEU A 56 -4.77 -9.02 20.09
CA LEU A 56 -4.75 -9.27 18.66
C LEU A 56 -5.07 -10.73 18.34
N PHE A 57 -4.58 -11.67 19.15
CA PHE A 57 -4.89 -13.09 18.96
C PHE A 57 -6.39 -13.31 19.12
N ASN A 58 -7.00 -12.68 20.13
CA ASN A 58 -8.43 -12.73 20.37
C ASN A 58 -9.26 -12.01 19.29
N TRP A 59 -8.71 -11.03 18.57
CA TRP A 59 -9.46 -10.37 17.49
C TRP A 59 -9.37 -11.12 16.16
N PHE A 60 -8.20 -11.68 15.84
CA PHE A 60 -7.93 -12.25 14.52
C PHE A 60 -8.02 -13.78 14.47
N CYS A 61 -7.75 -14.46 15.59
CA CYS A 61 -7.67 -15.92 15.64
C CYS A 61 -8.85 -16.54 16.40
N ASP A 62 -9.28 -15.93 17.51
CA ASP A 62 -10.42 -16.39 18.33
C ASP A 62 -11.36 -15.24 18.75
N PRO A 63 -12.18 -14.70 17.82
CA PRO A 63 -13.13 -13.63 18.09
C PRO A 63 -14.06 -13.95 19.27
N GLY A 64 -13.87 -13.24 20.37
CA GLY A 64 -14.65 -13.42 21.60
C GLY A 64 -14.12 -14.50 22.55
N GLY A 65 -12.95 -15.08 22.29
CA GLY A 65 -12.29 -16.01 23.21
C GLY A 65 -13.07 -17.30 23.41
N LYS A 66 -13.81 -17.76 22.39
CA LYS A 66 -14.66 -18.97 22.51
C LYS A 66 -13.81 -20.23 22.44
N MET A 67 -12.85 -20.27 21.53
CA MET A 67 -11.99 -21.43 21.32
C MET A 67 -11.03 -21.62 22.50
N LEU A 68 -10.50 -20.53 23.07
CA LEU A 68 -9.67 -20.59 24.29
C LEU A 68 -10.45 -21.08 25.50
N ARG A 69 -11.69 -20.62 25.68
CA ARG A 69 -12.57 -21.13 26.73
C ARG A 69 -12.89 -22.61 26.56
N GLU A 70 -13.17 -23.05 25.32
CA GLU A 70 -13.37 -24.46 25.03
C GLU A 70 -12.12 -25.32 25.32
N ILE A 71 -10.92 -24.76 25.25
CA ILE A 71 -9.68 -25.46 25.63
C ILE A 71 -9.52 -25.47 27.16
N GLU A 72 -9.84 -24.37 27.86
CA GLU A 72 -9.79 -24.29 29.32
C GLU A 72 -10.81 -25.20 30.02
N GLU A 73 -11.98 -25.41 29.42
CA GLU A 73 -13.04 -26.29 29.93
C GLU A 73 -12.68 -27.78 29.87
N ILE A 74 -11.71 -28.15 29.03
CA ILE A 74 -11.28 -29.54 28.87
C ILE A 74 -10.33 -29.90 30.03
N SER A 75 -10.90 -30.51 31.07
CA SER A 75 -10.22 -30.86 32.31
C SER A 75 -9.39 -32.16 32.24
N VAL A 76 -8.35 -32.25 33.09
CA VAL A 76 -7.09 -32.99 32.87
C VAL A 76 -7.09 -34.46 33.29
N GLU A 77 -8.17 -35.04 33.81
CA GLU A 77 -8.08 -36.40 34.38
C GLU A 77 -7.84 -37.52 33.35
N LYS A 78 -8.48 -37.43 32.17
CA LYS A 78 -8.16 -38.27 30.99
C LYS A 78 -8.96 -37.78 29.79
N LEU A 79 -8.27 -37.32 28.76
CA LEU A 79 -8.92 -36.96 27.50
C LEU A 79 -9.46 -38.21 26.80
N THR A 80 -10.74 -38.18 26.48
CA THR A 80 -11.35 -39.14 25.57
C THR A 80 -10.85 -38.91 24.14
N PRO A 81 -10.86 -39.94 23.26
CA PRO A 81 -10.51 -39.77 21.86
C PRO A 81 -11.30 -38.66 21.15
N ASP A 82 -12.56 -38.46 21.55
CA ASP A 82 -13.44 -37.40 21.00
C ASP A 82 -12.99 -35.99 21.41
N GLU A 83 -12.51 -35.82 22.65
CA GLU A 83 -11.98 -34.52 23.11
C GLU A 83 -10.63 -34.20 22.48
N ILE A 84 -9.78 -35.22 22.24
CA ILE A 84 -8.54 -35.05 21.47
C ILE A 84 -8.86 -34.58 20.04
N LEU A 85 -9.85 -35.20 19.40
CA LEU A 85 -10.33 -34.79 18.08
C LEU A 85 -10.90 -33.37 18.10
N LYS A 86 -11.62 -32.98 19.16
CA LYS A 86 -12.15 -31.62 19.35
C LYS A 86 -11.01 -30.60 19.47
N LEU A 87 -9.99 -30.87 20.28
CA LEU A 87 -8.80 -30.02 20.43
C LEU A 87 -8.05 -29.83 19.11
N GLN A 88 -7.83 -30.91 18.34
CA GLN A 88 -7.19 -30.82 17.03
C GLN A 88 -8.02 -29.98 16.04
N LYS A 89 -9.35 -30.12 16.05
CA LYS A 89 -10.24 -29.28 15.23
C LYS A 89 -10.17 -27.80 15.63
N ILE A 90 -10.10 -27.51 16.92
CA ILE A 90 -9.96 -26.14 17.43
C ILE A 90 -8.62 -25.54 16.97
N LEU A 91 -7.51 -26.26 17.17
CA LEU A 91 -6.19 -25.83 16.73
C LEU A 91 -6.14 -25.59 15.22
N GLY A 92 -6.78 -26.47 14.44
CA GLY A 92 -6.93 -26.30 13.00
C GLY A 92 -7.72 -25.06 12.59
N LYS A 93 -8.80 -24.72 13.32
CA LYS A 93 -9.57 -23.49 13.09
C LYS A 93 -8.75 -22.24 13.42
N ILE A 94 -8.06 -22.22 14.54
CA ILE A 94 -7.20 -21.09 14.96
C ILE A 94 -6.09 -20.87 13.93
N ASN A 95 -5.39 -21.93 13.52
CA ASN A 95 -4.34 -21.83 12.50
C ASN A 95 -4.88 -21.33 11.16
N ARG A 96 -6.06 -21.80 10.74
CA ARG A 96 -6.71 -21.32 9.52
C ARG A 96 -7.08 -19.83 9.62
N ASN A 97 -7.64 -19.38 10.75
CA ASN A 97 -7.98 -17.98 10.97
C ASN A 97 -6.74 -17.09 10.96
N TYR A 98 -5.64 -17.56 11.56
CA TYR A 98 -4.34 -16.89 11.52
C TYR A 98 -3.83 -16.70 10.08
N ILE A 99 -3.84 -17.76 9.26
CA ILE A 99 -3.39 -17.71 7.86
C ILE A 99 -4.24 -16.71 7.06
N ILE A 100 -5.56 -16.79 7.19
CA ILE A 100 -6.49 -15.91 6.48
C ILE A 100 -6.27 -14.46 6.92
N SER A 101 -6.16 -14.19 8.22
CA SER A 101 -5.97 -12.84 8.75
C SER A 101 -4.63 -12.25 8.34
N SER A 102 -3.54 -13.03 8.40
CA SER A 102 -2.21 -12.59 8.00
C SER A 102 -2.16 -12.29 6.50
N PHE A 103 -2.73 -13.17 5.67
CA PHE A 103 -2.85 -12.94 4.23
C PHE A 103 -3.74 -11.73 3.91
N GLY A 104 -4.83 -11.54 4.65
CA GLY A 104 -5.71 -10.38 4.54
C GLY A 104 -4.98 -9.06 4.84
N MET A 105 -4.21 -8.99 5.93
CA MET A 105 -3.40 -7.82 6.25
C MET A 105 -2.32 -7.56 5.19
N TYR A 106 -1.64 -8.60 4.71
CA TYR A 106 -0.64 -8.44 3.65
C TYR A 106 -1.25 -7.88 2.36
N THR A 107 -2.34 -8.50 1.88
CA THR A 107 -3.01 -8.11 0.63
C THR A 107 -3.60 -6.71 0.70
N LEU A 108 -4.15 -6.30 1.84
CA LEU A 108 -4.69 -4.96 2.05
C LEU A 108 -3.61 -3.88 1.93
N GLY A 109 -2.41 -4.14 2.46
CA GLY A 109 -1.26 -3.25 2.30
C GLY A 109 -0.81 -3.09 0.85
N VAL A 110 -0.69 -4.22 0.13
CA VAL A 110 -0.36 -4.22 -1.30
C VAL A 110 -1.41 -3.48 -2.11
N LEU A 111 -2.69 -3.67 -1.80
CA LEU A 111 -3.80 -3.02 -2.50
C LEU A 111 -3.77 -1.50 -2.31
N ILE A 112 -3.59 -1.02 -1.07
CA ILE A 112 -3.48 0.42 -0.78
C ILE A 112 -2.30 1.02 -1.52
N PHE A 113 -1.14 0.34 -1.51
CA PHE A 113 0.02 0.78 -2.26
C PHE A 113 -0.27 0.91 -3.75
N PHE A 114 -0.92 -0.10 -4.34
CA PHE A 114 -1.23 -0.10 -5.76
C PHE A 114 -2.21 1.02 -6.14
N ILE A 115 -3.20 1.29 -5.29
CA ILE A 115 -4.15 2.41 -5.47
C ILE A 115 -3.42 3.75 -5.45
N VAL A 116 -2.57 3.98 -4.43
CA VAL A 116 -1.77 5.21 -4.32
C VAL A 116 -0.85 5.37 -5.53
N PHE A 117 -0.17 4.30 -5.92
CA PHE A 117 0.70 4.28 -7.09
C PHE A 117 -0.06 4.61 -8.38
N LEU A 118 -1.25 4.04 -8.60
CA LEU A 118 -2.07 4.33 -9.76
C LEU A 118 -2.55 5.79 -9.80
N ILE A 119 -2.93 6.36 -8.66
CA ILE A 119 -3.32 7.76 -8.56
C ILE A 119 -2.15 8.66 -8.96
N ILE A 120 -0.96 8.38 -8.42
CA ILE A 120 0.29 9.07 -8.77
C ILE A 120 0.58 8.94 -10.26
N TYR A 121 0.58 7.71 -10.77
CA TYR A 121 0.92 7.42 -12.16
C TYR A 121 -0.02 8.15 -13.13
N ARG A 122 -1.33 8.11 -12.90
CA ARG A 122 -2.33 8.81 -13.73
C ARG A 122 -2.10 10.31 -13.72
N LYS A 123 -1.84 10.86 -12.54
CA LYS A 123 -1.52 12.27 -12.36
C LYS A 123 -0.26 12.64 -13.17
N THR A 124 0.86 11.96 -12.95
CA THR A 124 2.12 12.24 -13.64
C THR A 124 2.01 12.06 -15.16
N LYS A 125 1.35 11.00 -15.62
CA LYS A 125 1.12 10.75 -17.05
C LYS A 125 0.37 11.91 -17.72
N LYS A 126 -0.71 12.40 -17.10
CA LYS A 126 -1.48 13.53 -17.61
C LYS A 126 -0.60 14.79 -17.80
N SER A 127 0.32 15.04 -16.88
CA SER A 127 1.24 16.18 -16.96
C SER A 127 2.28 16.02 -18.06
N ILE A 128 2.85 14.83 -18.21
CA ILE A 128 3.78 14.51 -19.31
C ILE A 128 3.07 14.63 -20.66
N ASP A 129 1.83 14.14 -20.78
CA ASP A 129 1.04 14.22 -22.01
C ASP A 129 0.77 15.68 -22.42
N LYS A 130 0.51 16.58 -21.46
CA LYS A 130 0.38 18.02 -21.73
C LYS A 130 1.68 18.63 -22.26
N ILE A 131 2.82 18.29 -21.67
CA ILE A 131 4.13 18.79 -22.12
C ILE A 131 4.44 18.26 -23.52
N ARG A 132 4.21 16.96 -23.76
CA ARG A 132 4.36 16.35 -25.07
C ARG A 132 3.50 17.06 -26.12
N LEU A 133 2.23 17.29 -25.84
CA LEU A 133 1.32 18.00 -26.74
C LEU A 133 1.82 19.42 -27.04
N ALA A 134 2.38 20.09 -26.04
CA ALA A 134 2.94 21.43 -26.20
C ALA A 134 4.13 21.44 -27.17
N PHE A 135 5.05 20.49 -27.02
CA PHE A 135 6.16 20.32 -27.95
C PHE A 135 5.68 19.93 -29.36
N GLU A 136 4.67 19.08 -29.47
CA GLU A 136 4.10 18.68 -30.76
C GLU A 136 3.50 19.89 -31.51
N LYS A 137 2.77 20.76 -30.81
CA LYS A 137 2.27 22.04 -31.36
C LYS A 137 3.41 22.96 -31.81
N LEU A 138 4.44 23.10 -30.98
CA LEU A 138 5.61 23.91 -31.33
C LEU A 138 6.30 23.40 -32.60
N MET A 139 6.48 22.07 -32.71
CA MET A 139 7.07 21.43 -33.89
C MET A 139 6.22 21.64 -35.15
N ASN A 140 4.90 21.69 -35.00
CA ASN A 140 3.95 21.98 -36.09
C ASN A 140 3.79 23.47 -36.38
N HIS A 141 4.67 24.32 -35.83
CA HIS A 141 4.71 25.77 -36.05
C HIS A 141 3.48 26.50 -35.49
N GLU A 142 2.72 25.86 -34.59
CA GLU A 142 1.69 26.51 -33.77
C GLU A 142 2.36 27.21 -32.58
N TYR A 143 3.02 28.34 -32.87
CA TYR A 143 3.71 29.15 -31.87
C TYR A 143 2.72 29.83 -30.91
N GLY A 144 3.19 30.24 -29.73
CA GLY A 144 2.36 30.91 -28.72
C GLY A 144 1.52 29.98 -27.85
N TYR A 145 1.55 28.65 -28.08
CA TYR A 145 0.86 27.70 -27.22
C TYR A 145 1.40 27.76 -25.78
N THR A 146 0.50 27.95 -24.81
CA THR A 146 0.82 27.97 -23.38
C THR A 146 0.23 26.76 -22.66
N VAL A 147 1.05 26.09 -21.85
CA VAL A 147 0.63 25.01 -20.96
C VAL A 147 0.17 25.61 -19.63
N THR A 148 -1.04 25.26 -19.21
CA THR A 148 -1.56 25.64 -17.89
C THR A 148 -0.87 24.85 -16.78
N ILE A 149 -0.23 25.57 -15.86
CA ILE A 149 0.44 25.00 -14.69
C ILE A 149 -0.62 24.72 -13.62
N GLU A 150 -0.99 23.45 -13.46
CA GLU A 150 -1.83 23.02 -12.33
C GLU A 150 -0.98 23.01 -11.04
N LYS A 151 -1.59 23.42 -9.91
CA LYS A 151 -0.93 23.45 -8.58
C LYS A 151 -0.36 22.10 -8.14
N ASP A 152 -0.84 21.01 -8.72
CA ASP A 152 -0.49 19.64 -8.36
C ASP A 152 0.93 19.22 -8.81
N PHE A 153 1.65 20.03 -9.60
CA PHE A 153 2.92 19.63 -10.22
C PHE A 153 4.03 20.67 -10.10
N GLU A 154 4.49 20.82 -8.86
CA GLU A 154 5.60 21.70 -8.53
C GLU A 154 6.91 21.27 -9.23
N GLU A 155 7.13 19.97 -9.44
CA GLU A 155 8.28 19.44 -10.18
C GLU A 155 8.35 19.87 -11.65
N PHE A 156 7.20 19.95 -12.32
CA PHE A 156 7.15 20.29 -13.75
C PHE A 156 6.89 21.79 -13.97
N LYS A 157 6.63 22.54 -12.89
CA LYS A 157 6.33 23.97 -12.97
C LYS A 157 7.43 24.74 -13.68
N GLU A 158 8.68 24.56 -13.26
CA GLU A 158 9.82 25.26 -13.88
C GLU A 158 9.97 24.91 -15.37
N MET A 159 9.80 23.63 -15.73
CA MET A 159 9.83 23.19 -17.12
C MET A 159 8.69 23.81 -17.94
N MET A 160 7.46 23.84 -17.41
CA MET A 160 6.31 24.45 -18.10
C MET A 160 6.46 25.97 -18.23
N GLU A 161 7.00 26.65 -17.22
CA GLU A 161 7.29 28.10 -17.28
C GLU A 161 8.36 28.40 -18.33
N ALA A 162 9.43 27.60 -18.38
CA ALA A 162 10.47 27.72 -19.38
C ALA A 162 9.91 27.49 -20.79
N PHE A 163 9.08 26.44 -20.97
CA PHE A 163 8.40 26.17 -22.24
C PHE A 163 7.52 27.35 -22.68
N ASN A 164 6.65 27.85 -21.79
CA ASN A 164 5.75 28.96 -22.11
C ASN A 164 6.51 30.24 -22.52
N LYS A 165 7.61 30.55 -21.84
CA LYS A 165 8.49 31.67 -22.20
C LYS A 165 9.12 31.47 -23.58
N ALA A 166 9.63 30.27 -23.86
CA ALA A 166 10.24 29.95 -25.15
C ALA A 166 9.22 30.00 -26.30
N SER A 167 8.05 29.39 -26.12
CA SER A 167 6.95 29.37 -27.10
C SER A 167 6.52 30.77 -27.52
N LYS A 168 6.38 31.69 -26.55
CA LYS A 168 6.04 33.09 -26.81
C LYS A 168 7.19 33.86 -27.46
N ALA A 169 8.44 33.59 -27.09
CA ALA A 169 9.59 34.23 -27.72
C ALA A 169 9.71 33.84 -29.20
N ILE A 170 9.43 32.57 -29.53
CA ILE A 170 9.43 32.08 -30.92
C ILE A 170 8.28 32.71 -31.72
N GLU A 171 7.08 32.82 -31.13
CA GLU A 171 5.95 33.53 -31.74
C GLU A 171 6.31 34.98 -32.10
N ASN A 172 6.83 35.74 -31.12
CA ASN A 172 7.24 37.13 -31.35
C ASN A 172 8.32 37.25 -32.43
N LEU A 173 9.32 36.35 -32.44
CA LEU A 173 10.37 36.34 -33.45
C LEU A 173 9.79 36.09 -34.85
N ASN A 174 8.84 35.17 -34.96
CA ASN A 174 8.16 34.85 -36.22
C ASN A 174 7.35 36.05 -36.73
N ASP A 175 6.63 36.74 -35.85
CA ASP A 175 5.87 37.95 -36.21
C ASP A 175 6.78 39.09 -36.69
N MET A 176 7.89 39.34 -36.00
CA MET A 176 8.88 40.35 -36.42
C MET A 176 9.49 40.02 -37.78
N LEU A 177 9.83 38.74 -38.02
CA LEU A 177 10.35 38.31 -39.32
C LEU A 177 9.33 38.50 -40.44
N LEU A 178 8.06 38.18 -40.19
CA LEU A 178 6.96 38.39 -41.14
C LEU A 178 6.75 39.88 -41.44
N GLU A 179 6.87 40.75 -40.45
CA GLU A 179 6.76 42.21 -40.62
C GLU A 179 7.90 42.75 -41.50
N CYS A 180 9.15 42.39 -41.21
CA CYS A 180 10.30 42.77 -42.05
C CYS A 180 10.17 42.28 -43.49
N LEU A 181 9.61 41.08 -43.71
CA LEU A 181 9.37 40.54 -45.05
C LEU A 181 8.28 41.30 -45.81
N LYS A 182 7.28 41.83 -45.12
CA LYS A 182 6.21 42.65 -45.73
C LYS A 182 6.72 44.04 -46.11
N GLU A 183 7.50 44.69 -45.25
CA GLU A 183 8.08 46.01 -45.52
C GLU A 183 9.03 45.98 -46.72
N LYS A 184 9.81 44.90 -46.89
CA LYS A 184 10.79 44.80 -47.98
C LYS A 184 10.16 44.51 -49.35
N ASN A 185 8.91 44.04 -49.39
CA ASN A 185 8.17 43.72 -50.61
C ASN A 185 7.10 44.77 -50.97
N SER A 186 7.03 45.87 -50.21
CA SER A 186 6.23 47.07 -50.53
C SER A 186 7.11 48.16 -51.13
#